data_AF-A0A916R5A4-F1
#
_entry.id   AF-A0A916R5A4-F1
#
_cell.length_a   1.000
_cell.length_b   1.000
_cell.length_c   1.000
_cell.angle_alpha   90.00
_cell.angle_beta   90.00
_cell.angle_gamma   90.00
#
_symmetry.space_group_name_H-M   'P 1'
#
loop_
_entity.id
_entity.type
_entity.pdbx_description
1 polymer ?
#
loop_
_entity_poly.entity_id
_entity_poly.type
_entity_poly.pdbx_seq_one_letter_code
_entity_poly.pdbx_strand_id
1 'polypeptide(L)'
;MRKFIVALAVAGALVTGPALAHQCPALMAQIDEALPTAELSEADMAMVMELRQSGEELHKAGDHDASEAALFEAMEMLGLI
;
A
#
# COMPACT_ATOMS: atom_id res chain seq x y z
N MET A 1 24.45 50.74 8.10
CA MET A 1 25.30 49.55 7.85
C MET A 1 24.39 48.32 7.90
N ARG A 2 23.58 47.97 6.90
CA ARG A 2 23.90 47.28 5.63
C ARG A 2 25.03 46.27 5.75
N LYS A 3 24.71 45.04 6.17
CA LYS A 3 25.18 43.72 5.65
C LYS A 3 24.10 42.70 6.08
N PHE A 4 23.22 42.23 5.18
CA PHE A 4 23.39 40.98 4.43
C PHE A 4 23.96 39.89 5.37
N ILE A 5 23.27 38.81 5.71
CA ILE A 5 22.77 37.77 4.79
C ILE A 5 21.62 37.03 5.52
N VAL A 6 20.45 37.02 4.90
CA VAL A 6 19.40 36.03 5.16
C VAL A 6 19.96 34.69 4.65
N ALA A 7 20.48 33.87 5.55
CA ALA A 7 20.80 32.48 5.22
C ALA A 7 19.50 31.68 5.23
N LEU A 8 18.70 31.85 4.17
CA LEU A 8 17.60 30.95 3.84
C LEU A 8 18.24 29.63 3.38
N ALA A 9 18.68 28.81 4.33
CA ALA A 9 18.96 27.41 4.08
C ALA A 9 17.61 26.73 3.88
N VAL A 10 17.08 26.82 2.65
CA VAL A 10 16.04 25.91 2.17
C VAL A 10 16.71 24.54 2.12
N ALA A 11 16.65 23.81 3.23
CA ALA A 11 16.77 22.37 3.23
C ALA A 11 15.53 21.85 2.49
N GLY A 12 15.65 21.76 1.17
CA GLY A 12 14.67 21.14 0.30
C GLY A 12 14.59 19.66 0.61
N ALA A 13 13.36 19.24 0.91
CA ALA A 13 12.77 17.92 0.66
C ALA A 13 13.50 16.68 1.19
N LEU A 14 12.84 16.01 2.13
CA LEU A 14 12.26 14.68 1.92
C LEU A 14 11.22 14.47 3.03
N VAL A 15 10.00 14.98 2.83
CA VAL A 15 8.86 14.51 3.61
C VAL A 15 8.43 13.18 3.00
N THR A 16 9.26 12.13 3.16
CA THR A 16 8.77 10.75 3.06
C THR A 16 8.04 10.49 4.36
N GLY A 17 6.80 10.97 4.41
CA GLY A 17 5.97 10.84 5.60
C GLY A 17 5.75 9.37 5.98
N PRO A 18 5.34 9.09 7.22
CA PRO A 18 4.99 7.74 7.69
C PRO A 18 3.89 7.04 6.88
N ALA A 19 3.29 7.71 5.90
CA ALA A 19 2.24 7.18 5.03
C ALA A 19 2.69 5.97 4.18
N LEU A 20 3.92 5.97 3.63
CA LEU A 20 4.39 4.82 2.83
C LEU A 20 4.75 3.60 3.68
N ALA A 21 5.19 3.79 4.93
CA ALA A 21 5.60 2.67 5.80
C ALA A 21 4.43 1.73 6.16
N HIS A 22 3.18 2.15 5.92
CA HIS A 22 1.97 1.41 6.27
C HIS A 22 1.11 1.06 5.05
N GLN A 23 1.59 1.25 3.82
CA GLN A 23 0.79 1.02 2.61
C GLN A 23 0.34 -0.44 2.48
N CYS A 24 1.26 -1.41 2.35
CA CYS A 24 0.88 -2.82 2.21
C CYS A 24 -0.01 -3.31 3.39
N PRO A 25 0.32 -3.01 4.67
CA PRO A 25 -0.57 -3.35 5.78
C PRO A 25 -1.97 -2.74 5.68
N ALA A 26 -2.10 -1.50 5.19
CA ALA A 26 -3.40 -0.87 5.00
C ALA A 26 -4.20 -1.48 3.85
N LEU A 27 -3.55 -1.84 2.73
CA LEU A 27 -4.21 -2.55 1.62
C LEU A 27 -4.68 -3.93 2.05
N MET A 28 -3.84 -4.67 2.77
CA MET A 28 -4.17 -5.96 3.39
C MET A 28 -5.42 -5.87 4.28
N ALA A 29 -5.46 -4.87 5.16
CA ALA A 29 -6.61 -4.66 6.04
C ALA A 29 -7.91 -4.33 5.29
N GLN A 30 -7.83 -3.53 4.21
CA GLN A 30 -8.99 -3.21 3.37
C GLN A 30 -9.55 -4.45 2.66
N ILE A 31 -8.68 -5.32 2.16
CA ILE A 31 -9.07 -6.61 1.59
C ILE A 31 -9.75 -7.48 2.68
N ASP A 32 -9.13 -7.59 3.85
CA ASP A 32 -9.63 -8.40 4.96
C ASP A 32 -11.03 -7.92 5.43
N GLU A 33 -11.29 -6.61 5.39
CA GLU A 33 -12.58 -6.02 5.72
C GLU A 33 -13.67 -6.30 4.66
N ALA A 34 -13.30 -6.36 3.37
CA ALA A 34 -14.24 -6.57 2.27
C ALA A 34 -14.64 -8.05 2.08
N LEU A 35 -13.74 -8.98 2.38
CA LEU A 35 -13.92 -10.43 2.18
C LEU A 35 -15.25 -10.99 2.74
N PRO A 36 -15.72 -10.65 3.95
CA PRO A 36 -16.96 -11.22 4.51
C PRO A 36 -18.23 -10.84 3.75
N THR A 37 -18.19 -9.74 2.99
CA THR A 37 -19.34 -9.20 2.25
C THR A 37 -19.16 -9.28 0.73
N ALA A 38 -18.04 -9.81 0.25
CA ALA A 38 -17.72 -9.84 -1.17
C ALA A 38 -18.67 -10.80 -1.92
N GLU A 39 -19.31 -10.28 -2.95
CA GLU A 39 -20.17 -11.05 -3.86
C GLU A 39 -19.36 -11.51 -5.08
N LEU A 40 -18.50 -12.51 -4.87
CA LEU A 40 -17.63 -13.08 -5.89
C LEU A 40 -17.98 -14.54 -6.20
N SER A 41 -17.54 -15.03 -7.37
CA SER A 41 -17.55 -16.47 -7.63
C SER A 41 -16.59 -17.19 -6.69
N GLU A 42 -16.76 -18.49 -6.47
CA GLU A 42 -15.83 -19.27 -5.64
C GLU A 42 -14.39 -19.20 -6.17
N ALA A 43 -14.22 -19.16 -7.50
CA ALA A 43 -12.91 -19.06 -8.13
C ALA A 43 -12.27 -17.68 -7.88
N ASP A 44 -13.05 -16.61 -8.02
CA ASP A 44 -12.56 -15.25 -7.79
C ASP A 44 -12.24 -15.02 -6.31
N MET A 45 -13.06 -15.56 -5.41
CA MET A 45 -12.79 -15.53 -3.96
C MET A 45 -11.47 -16.23 -3.63
N ALA A 46 -11.22 -17.41 -4.21
CA ALA A 46 -9.96 -18.13 -4.02
C ALA A 46 -8.76 -17.31 -4.52
N MET A 47 -8.88 -16.66 -5.68
CA MET A 47 -7.83 -15.80 -6.23
C MET A 47 -7.56 -14.59 -5.34
N VAL A 48 -8.60 -13.90 -4.86
CA VAL A 48 -8.45 -12.77 -3.92
C VAL A 48 -7.71 -13.20 -2.65
N MET A 49 -8.05 -14.37 -2.09
CA MET A 49 -7.36 -14.91 -0.91
C MET A 49 -5.89 -15.25 -1.19
N GLU A 50 -5.59 -15.82 -2.35
CA GLU A 50 -4.22 -16.13 -2.78
C GLU A 50 -3.38 -14.86 -2.97
N LEU A 51 -3.94 -13.84 -3.62
CA LEU A 51 -3.30 -12.54 -3.81
C LEU A 51 -3.07 -11.83 -2.46
N ARG A 52 -4.05 -11.90 -1.55
CA ARG A 52 -3.91 -11.36 -0.19
C ARG A 52 -2.81 -12.06 0.61
N GLN A 53 -2.71 -13.37 0.52
CA GLN A 53 -1.65 -14.15 1.15
C GLN A 53 -0.28 -13.82 0.54
N SER A 54 -0.18 -13.82 -0.78
CA SER A 54 1.04 -13.50 -1.52
C SER A 54 1.54 -12.10 -1.20
N GLY A 55 0.63 -11.12 -1.13
CA GLY A 55 0.94 -9.75 -0.72
C GLY A 55 1.59 -9.68 0.67
N GLU A 56 1.13 -10.49 1.63
CA GLU A 56 1.72 -10.54 2.97
C GLU A 56 3.11 -11.20 2.98
N GLU A 57 3.28 -12.29 2.23
CA GLU A 57 4.55 -12.99 2.12
C GLU A 57 5.62 -12.10 1.48
N LEU A 58 5.27 -11.40 0.40
CA LEU A 58 6.12 -10.42 -0.28
C LEU A 58 6.48 -9.26 0.65
N HIS A 59 5.50 -8.72 1.40
CA HIS A 59 5.75 -7.69 2.41
C HIS A 59 6.76 -8.17 3.47
N LYS A 60 6.57 -9.38 4.02
CA LYS A 60 7.48 -9.98 5.00
C LYS A 60 8.87 -10.24 4.42
N ALA A 61 8.97 -10.52 3.13
CA ALA A 61 10.23 -10.67 2.41
C ALA A 61 10.93 -9.34 2.08
N GLY A 62 10.25 -8.20 2.27
CA GLY A 62 10.75 -6.86 1.95
C GLY A 62 10.53 -6.44 0.49
N ASP A 63 9.82 -7.24 -0.30
CA ASP A 63 9.45 -6.92 -1.68
C ASP A 63 8.14 -6.14 -1.70
N HIS A 64 8.22 -4.86 -1.34
CA HIS A 64 7.05 -4.00 -1.18
C HIS A 64 6.34 -3.71 -2.50
N ASP A 65 7.08 -3.50 -3.59
CA ASP A 65 6.48 -3.21 -4.90
C ASP A 65 5.67 -4.40 -5.40
N ALA A 66 6.19 -5.63 -5.26
CA ALA A 66 5.45 -6.83 -5.62
C ALA A 66 4.27 -7.10 -4.67
N SER A 67 4.43 -6.80 -3.38
CA SER A 67 3.34 -6.88 -2.40
C SER A 67 2.17 -5.95 -2.78
N GLU A 68 2.46 -4.68 -3.07
CA GLU A 68 1.44 -3.72 -3.48
C GLU A 68 0.76 -4.13 -4.79
N ALA A 69 1.51 -4.62 -5.79
CA ALA A 69 0.93 -5.10 -7.04
C ALA A 69 -0.09 -6.23 -6.82
N ALA A 70 0.27 -7.25 -6.04
CA ALA A 70 -0.63 -8.35 -5.72
C ALA A 70 -1.86 -7.88 -4.93
N LEU A 71 -1.67 -6.97 -3.97
CA LEU A 71 -2.78 -6.45 -3.17
C LEU A 71 -3.71 -5.56 -3.99
N PHE A 72 -3.20 -4.78 -4.93
CA PHE A 72 -4.04 -3.99 -5.84
C PHE A 72 -4.86 -4.88 -6.78
N GLU A 73 -4.29 -5.96 -7.31
CA GLU A 73 -5.05 -6.92 -8.11
C GLU A 73 -6.22 -7.53 -7.29
N ALA A 74 -5.98 -7.88 -6.04
CA ALA A 74 -7.04 -8.35 -5.14
C ALA A 74 -8.13 -7.27 -4.92
N MET A 75 -7.72 -6.01 -4.76
CA MET A 75 -8.65 -4.89 -4.58
C MET A 75 -9.47 -4.59 -5.83
N GLU A 76 -8.90 -4.70 -7.03
CA GLU A 76 -9.63 -4.59 -8.31
C GLU A 76 -10.70 -5.68 -8.42
N MET A 77 -10.36 -6.93 -8.09
CA MET A 77 -11.32 -8.05 -8.07
C MET A 77 -12.44 -7.82 -7.06
N LEU A 78 -12.14 -7.20 -5.92
CA LEU A 78 -13.13 -6.82 -4.90
C LEU A 78 -13.92 -5.54 -5.25
N GLY A 79 -13.58 -4.85 -6.33
CA GLY A 79 -14.21 -3.59 -6.74
C GLY A 79 -13.96 -2.42 -5.78
N LEU A 80 -12.83 -2.45 -5.06
CA LEU A 80 -12.44 -1.39 -4.13
C LEU A 80 -11.72 -0.22 -4.82
N ILE A 81 -11.21 -0.44 -6.03
CA ILE A 81 -10.52 0.54 -6.89
C ILE A 81 -10.89 0.36 -8.36
#